data_AF-A0A7W1JX43-F1
#
_entry.id   AF-A0A7W1JX43-F1
#
_cell.length_a   1.000
_cell.length_b   1.000
_cell.length_c   1.000
_cell.angle_alpha   90.00
_cell.angle_beta   90.00
_cell.angle_gamma   90.00
#
_symmetry.space_group_name_H-M   'P 1'
#
loop_
_entity.id
_entity.type
_entity.pdbx_description
1 polymer ?
#
loop_
_entity_poly.entity_id
_entity_poly.type
_entity_poly.pdbx_seq_one_letter_code
_entity_poly.pdbx_strand_id
1 'polypeptide(L)'
;MTSLWLPAANAFSGWDASLGRAVNGVDRWYHQQFRFPGGAYTPTTGHWNWLIEWHDDSHTASYGAVSTALGVFTDYPVVENGVGQNPRLVLRLAGGNSQAPIYNETCALPVNSLLYDHWYDSVEHIYWSTSSNVGRVEWWLDGVQICSKSFPTLFSNPDGTFSYNTYGIYNYHAAFNGDVRADFDNVAVGPSRSSVGG
;
A
#
# COMPACT_ATOMS: atom_id res chain seq x y z
N MET A 1 21.01 10.91 -13.73
CA MET A 1 20.45 11.04 -12.36
C MET A 1 20.88 9.80 -11.59
N THR A 2 21.64 9.99 -10.51
CA THR A 2 22.03 8.93 -9.57
C THR A 2 20.83 8.65 -8.67
N SER A 3 20.24 7.46 -8.76
CA SER A 3 19.17 7.00 -7.86
C SER A 3 19.64 7.15 -6.42
N LEU A 4 18.91 7.92 -5.62
CA LEU A 4 19.24 8.13 -4.22
C LEU A 4 18.78 6.88 -3.47
N TRP A 5 19.73 6.04 -3.09
CA TRP A 5 19.49 4.92 -2.18
C TRP A 5 18.99 5.47 -0.84
N LEU A 6 17.67 5.47 -0.63
CA LEU A 6 17.09 5.73 0.68
C LEU A 6 16.90 4.37 1.38
N PRO A 7 17.62 4.08 2.47
CA PRO A 7 17.18 3.07 3.44
C PRO A 7 15.70 3.29 3.75
N ALA A 8 14.92 2.24 4.03
CA ALA A 8 13.51 2.39 4.41
C ALA A 8 13.30 3.41 5.56
N ALA A 9 14.26 3.51 6.48
CA ALA A 9 14.27 4.52 7.55
C ALA A 9 14.40 5.98 7.05
N ASN A 10 14.98 6.19 5.87
CA ASN A 10 15.13 7.49 5.22
C ASN A 10 14.02 7.79 4.21
N ALA A 11 13.14 6.83 3.89
CA ALA A 11 11.91 7.10 3.14
C ALA A 11 10.96 8.06 3.88
N PHE A 12 11.20 8.28 5.18
CA PHE A 12 10.54 9.30 6.00
C PHE A 12 11.21 10.68 5.93
N SER A 13 12.32 10.86 5.18
CA SER A 13 12.97 12.19 5.08
C SER A 13 12.11 13.12 4.23
N GLY A 14 11.40 14.06 4.88
CA GLY A 14 10.37 14.90 4.27
C GLY A 14 8.95 14.58 4.75
N TRP A 15 8.77 13.57 5.60
CA TRP A 15 7.51 13.27 6.27
C TRP A 15 7.16 14.39 7.27
N ASP A 16 6.23 15.25 6.88
CA ASP A 16 5.54 16.11 7.83
C ASP A 16 4.47 15.27 8.55
N ALA A 17 4.67 15.04 9.85
CA ALA A 17 3.73 14.35 10.72
C ALA A 17 2.32 14.96 10.66
N SER A 18 2.22 16.26 10.33
CA SER A 18 0.96 16.98 10.17
C SER A 18 0.23 16.69 8.85
N LEU A 19 0.95 16.20 7.82
CA LEU A 19 0.39 15.73 6.55
C LEU A 19 0.11 14.22 6.54
N GLY A 20 0.77 13.46 7.43
CA GLY A 20 0.80 12.00 7.41
C GLY A 20 -0.45 11.27 7.92
N ARG A 21 -1.38 11.94 8.60
CA ARG A 21 -2.66 11.33 9.02
C ARG A 21 -3.72 11.48 7.96
N ALA A 22 -4.09 10.36 7.36
CA ALA A 22 -5.30 10.19 6.61
C ALA A 22 -6.48 10.07 7.57
N VAL A 23 -7.28 11.13 7.69
CA VAL A 23 -8.52 11.15 8.49
C VAL A 23 -9.72 11.34 7.58
N ASN A 24 -10.91 11.10 8.13
CA ASN A 24 -12.16 11.24 7.38
C ASN A 24 -12.31 12.63 6.74
N GLY A 25 -12.57 12.67 5.44
CA GLY A 25 -12.71 13.87 4.62
C GLY A 25 -11.42 14.38 3.98
N VAL A 26 -10.27 13.74 4.21
CA VAL A 26 -9.01 14.15 3.58
C VAL A 26 -8.89 13.58 2.16
N ASP A 27 -8.61 14.45 1.20
CA ASP A 27 -8.18 14.09 -0.16
C ASP A 27 -6.64 14.09 -0.21
N ARG A 28 -6.05 12.99 -0.68
CA ARG A 28 -4.59 12.85 -0.71
C ARG A 28 -4.08 12.11 -1.94
N TRP A 29 -2.94 12.61 -2.43
CA TRP A 29 -2.13 11.99 -3.47
C TRP A 29 -0.84 11.44 -2.87
N TYR A 30 -0.44 10.27 -3.36
CA TYR A 30 0.78 9.55 -3.02
C TYR A 30 1.53 9.24 -4.31
N HIS A 31 2.84 9.43 -4.32
CA HIS A 31 3.72 9.03 -5.42
C HIS A 31 4.95 8.35 -4.82
N GLN A 32 5.37 7.28 -5.49
CA GLN A 32 6.60 6.59 -5.18
C GLN A 32 7.06 5.79 -6.38
N GLN A 33 8.36 5.61 -6.46
CA GLN A 33 8.96 4.64 -7.35
C GLN A 33 9.50 3.46 -6.54
N PHE A 34 9.33 2.26 -7.07
CA PHE A 34 9.92 1.07 -6.46
C PHE A 34 10.41 0.07 -7.51
N ARG A 35 11.37 -0.76 -7.11
CA ARG A 35 11.96 -1.79 -7.96
C ARG A 35 12.21 -3.06 -7.17
N PHE A 36 11.97 -4.20 -7.80
CA PHE A 36 12.36 -5.52 -7.30
C PHE A 36 13.67 -5.95 -7.96
N PRO A 37 14.84 -5.89 -7.28
CA PRO A 37 16.10 -6.25 -7.91
C PRO A 37 16.16 -7.75 -8.20
N GLY A 38 16.57 -8.11 -9.41
CA GLY A 38 16.69 -9.49 -9.84
C GLY A 38 17.62 -10.28 -8.91
N GLY A 39 17.14 -11.43 -8.41
CA GLY A 39 17.89 -12.29 -7.50
C GLY A 39 17.99 -11.81 -6.05
N ALA A 40 17.46 -10.62 -5.71
CA ALA A 40 17.43 -10.11 -4.34
C ALA A 40 16.00 -9.92 -3.79
N TYR A 41 14.99 -9.84 -4.65
CA TYR A 41 13.60 -9.89 -4.26
C TYR A 41 13.00 -11.29 -4.49
N THR A 42 12.40 -11.88 -3.46
CA THR A 42 11.67 -13.15 -3.53
C THR A 42 10.39 -12.99 -2.73
N PRO A 43 9.20 -12.93 -3.36
CA PRO A 43 7.96 -12.86 -2.61
C PRO A 43 7.68 -14.21 -1.91
N THR A 44 7.08 -14.14 -0.74
CA THR A 44 6.63 -15.31 0.03
C THR A 44 5.22 -15.71 -0.38
N THR A 45 4.79 -16.91 -0.01
CA THR A 45 3.41 -17.38 -0.21
C THR A 45 2.38 -16.48 0.49
N GLY A 46 1.23 -16.25 -0.15
CA GLY A 46 0.11 -15.45 0.34
C GLY A 46 0.16 -13.97 -0.03
N HIS A 47 -0.49 -13.13 0.77
CA HIS A 47 -0.71 -11.71 0.48
C HIS A 47 0.05 -10.73 1.38
N TRP A 48 0.96 -11.22 2.21
CA TRP A 48 1.70 -10.41 3.20
C TRP A 48 3.12 -10.04 2.73
N ASN A 49 3.26 -9.65 1.46
CA ASN A 49 4.49 -9.08 0.88
C ASN A 49 4.27 -7.59 0.62
N TRP A 50 4.24 -6.77 1.66
CA TRP A 50 3.81 -5.37 1.57
C TRP A 50 4.98 -4.43 1.37
N LEU A 51 4.86 -3.58 0.37
CA LEU A 51 5.85 -2.55 0.06
C LEU A 51 5.48 -1.25 0.76
N ILE A 52 4.19 -0.95 0.74
CA ILE A 52 3.59 0.28 1.26
C ILE A 52 2.38 -0.10 2.07
N GLU A 53 2.20 0.58 3.19
CA GLU A 53 1.04 0.44 4.03
C GLU A 53 0.49 1.81 4.42
N TRP A 54 -0.81 1.96 4.30
CA TRP A 54 -1.55 3.03 4.97
C TRP A 54 -2.04 2.46 6.29
N HIS A 55 -1.12 2.39 7.24
CA HIS A 55 -1.23 1.66 8.50
C HIS A 55 -2.38 2.22 9.34
N ASP A 56 -3.34 1.37 9.70
CA ASP A 56 -4.44 1.75 10.58
C ASP A 56 -3.92 2.06 11.99
N ASP A 57 -4.59 2.95 12.70
CA ASP A 57 -4.24 3.21 14.08
C ASP A 57 -4.45 1.99 14.99
N SER A 58 -3.70 1.95 16.09
CA SER A 58 -3.71 0.80 17.02
C SER A 58 -5.08 0.52 17.64
N HIS A 59 -5.94 1.54 17.76
CA HIS A 59 -7.28 1.37 18.30
C HIS A 59 -8.15 0.61 17.31
N THR A 60 -8.16 1.03 16.04
CA THR A 60 -8.85 0.28 14.99
C THR A 60 -8.28 -1.13 14.78
N ALA A 61 -6.96 -1.29 14.76
CA ALA A 61 -6.32 -2.59 14.63
C ALA A 61 -6.70 -3.56 15.78
N SER A 62 -6.99 -3.05 16.98
CA SER A 62 -7.42 -3.87 18.11
C SER A 62 -8.75 -4.59 17.91
N TYR A 63 -9.55 -4.15 16.92
CA TYR A 63 -10.80 -4.81 16.52
C TYR A 63 -10.59 -5.88 15.43
N GLY A 64 -9.36 -6.13 14.99
CA GLY A 64 -9.01 -7.11 13.96
C GLY A 64 -9.07 -6.58 12.53
N ALA A 65 -9.25 -5.28 12.35
CA ALA A 65 -9.10 -4.61 11.06
C ALA A 65 -7.63 -4.59 10.63
N VAL A 66 -7.40 -4.62 9.32
CA VAL A 66 -6.07 -4.64 8.72
C VAL A 66 -6.01 -3.57 7.63
N SER A 67 -4.87 -2.87 7.57
CA SER A 67 -4.61 -1.70 6.73
C SER A 67 -4.82 -1.88 5.23
N THR A 68 -5.06 -0.77 4.53
CA THR A 68 -4.85 -0.69 3.08
C THR A 68 -3.35 -0.84 2.77
N ALA A 69 -2.99 -1.61 1.74
CA ALA A 69 -1.57 -1.89 1.43
C ALA A 69 -1.33 -2.10 -0.08
N LEU A 70 -0.17 -1.69 -0.56
CA LEU A 70 0.37 -2.07 -1.88
C LEU A 70 1.43 -3.16 -1.67
N GLY A 71 1.29 -4.28 -2.37
CA GLY A 71 2.22 -5.39 -2.22
C GLY A 71 2.15 -6.43 -3.32
N VAL A 72 2.95 -7.49 -3.17
CA VAL A 72 2.99 -8.63 -4.09
C VAL A 72 2.15 -9.77 -3.53
N PHE A 73 1.12 -10.17 -4.27
CA PHE A 73 0.26 -11.28 -3.90
C PHE A 73 0.68 -12.51 -4.68
N THR A 74 0.77 -13.63 -3.99
CA THR A 74 1.14 -14.94 -4.52
C THR A 74 0.08 -15.97 -4.15
N ASP A 75 0.38 -17.24 -4.30
CA ASP A 75 -0.51 -18.36 -4.00
C ASP A 75 -0.63 -18.67 -2.49
N TYR A 76 -1.77 -19.28 -2.15
CA TYR A 76 -2.06 -19.85 -0.82
C TYR A 76 -1.94 -21.39 -0.86
N PRO A 77 -1.70 -22.05 0.28
CA PRO A 77 -1.64 -21.51 1.65
C PRO A 77 -0.34 -20.75 1.97
N VAL A 78 -0.35 -19.93 3.03
CA VAL A 78 0.88 -19.35 3.58
C VAL A 78 1.72 -20.46 4.21
N VAL A 79 2.97 -20.59 3.77
CA VAL A 79 3.97 -21.54 4.26
C VAL A 79 5.17 -20.76 4.78
N GLU A 80 5.66 -21.11 5.97
CA GLU A 80 6.84 -20.48 6.54
C GLU A 80 8.07 -20.68 5.63
N ASN A 81 8.74 -19.59 5.29
CA ASN A 81 9.83 -19.50 4.31
C ASN A 81 9.46 -20.01 2.90
N GLY A 82 8.17 -20.19 2.61
CA GLY A 82 7.69 -20.62 1.31
C GLY A 82 7.84 -19.51 0.28
N VAL A 83 8.45 -19.83 -0.86
CA VAL A 83 8.54 -18.92 -2.01
C VAL A 83 7.22 -18.94 -2.77
N GLY A 84 6.59 -17.77 -2.84
CA GLY A 84 5.32 -17.60 -3.54
C GLY A 84 5.49 -17.72 -5.05
N GLN A 85 4.55 -18.40 -5.67
CA GLN A 85 4.36 -18.53 -7.10
C GLN A 85 3.27 -17.56 -7.58
N ASN A 86 3.15 -17.38 -8.89
CA ASN A 86 2.08 -16.58 -9.49
C ASN A 86 2.05 -15.11 -9.01
N PRO A 87 3.20 -14.42 -8.86
CA PRO A 87 3.23 -13.09 -8.27
C PRO A 87 2.50 -12.07 -9.13
N ARG A 88 1.79 -11.16 -8.46
CA ARG A 88 1.22 -9.96 -9.07
C ARG A 88 1.22 -8.81 -8.08
N LEU A 89 1.29 -7.59 -8.59
CA LEU A 89 1.15 -6.39 -7.78
C LEU A 89 -0.33 -6.12 -7.49
N VAL A 90 -0.65 -5.82 -6.23
CA VAL A 90 -2.02 -5.58 -5.76
C VAL A 90 -2.04 -4.40 -4.80
N LEU A 91 -2.92 -3.44 -5.07
CA LEU A 91 -3.36 -2.46 -4.09
C LEU A 91 -4.60 -3.02 -3.36
N ARG A 92 -4.39 -3.62 -2.19
CA ARG A 92 -5.47 -4.12 -1.36
C ARG A 92 -6.12 -2.97 -0.63
N LEU A 93 -7.40 -2.76 -0.90
CA LEU A 93 -8.22 -1.78 -0.19
C LEU A 93 -8.79 -2.39 1.07
N ALA A 94 -8.82 -1.61 2.15
CA ALA A 94 -9.40 -1.99 3.42
C ALA A 94 -10.19 -0.84 4.05
N GLY A 95 -11.35 -1.15 4.61
CA GLY A 95 -12.18 -0.21 5.34
C GLY A 95 -13.57 -0.75 5.66
N GLY A 96 -14.52 0.13 5.97
CA GLY A 96 -15.88 -0.26 6.35
C GLY A 96 -16.05 -0.41 7.85
N ASN A 97 -16.66 -1.49 8.34
CA ASN A 97 -16.82 -1.71 9.79
C ASN A 97 -15.61 -2.47 10.32
N SER A 98 -14.91 -2.00 11.37
CA SER A 98 -13.70 -2.68 11.87
C SER A 98 -13.96 -4.06 12.49
N GLN A 99 -15.19 -4.38 12.89
CA GLN A 99 -15.59 -5.73 13.33
C GLN A 99 -16.04 -6.65 12.19
N ALA A 100 -16.31 -6.09 11.01
CA ALA A 100 -16.67 -6.81 9.80
C ALA A 100 -16.00 -6.13 8.59
N PRO A 101 -14.66 -6.14 8.55
CA PRO A 101 -13.90 -5.34 7.60
C PRO A 101 -14.16 -5.79 6.17
N ILE A 102 -14.20 -4.82 5.25
CA ILE A 102 -14.30 -5.09 3.82
C ILE A 102 -12.88 -5.01 3.27
N TYR A 103 -12.45 -6.09 2.62
CA TYR A 103 -11.21 -6.14 1.87
C TYR A 103 -11.49 -6.26 0.38
N ASN A 104 -10.73 -5.53 -0.44
CA ASN A 104 -10.86 -5.61 -1.88
C ASN A 104 -9.50 -5.68 -2.56
N GLU A 105 -9.31 -6.74 -3.35
CA GLU A 105 -8.04 -7.06 -4.01
C GLU A 105 -8.16 -6.96 -5.53
N THR A 106 -9.21 -6.30 -6.05
CA THR A 106 -9.46 -6.21 -7.50
C THR A 106 -8.62 -5.11 -8.18
N CYS A 107 -8.06 -4.17 -7.41
CA CYS A 107 -7.04 -3.26 -7.91
C CYS A 107 -5.71 -4.02 -8.02
N ALA A 108 -5.55 -4.80 -9.08
CA ALA A 108 -4.45 -5.73 -9.25
C ALA A 108 -3.99 -5.81 -10.71
N LEU A 109 -2.70 -6.05 -10.91
CA LEU A 109 -2.18 -6.47 -12.21
C LEU A 109 -2.50 -7.95 -12.50
N PRO A 110 -2.39 -8.41 -13.75
CA PRO A 110 -2.53 -9.82 -14.08
C PRO A 110 -1.57 -10.72 -13.28
N VAL A 111 -1.98 -11.96 -13.06
CA VAL A 111 -1.11 -12.98 -12.47
C VAL A 111 0.15 -13.16 -13.33
N ASN A 112 1.32 -13.33 -12.68
CA ASN A 112 2.64 -13.47 -13.33
C ASN A 112 3.07 -12.24 -14.16
N SER A 113 2.57 -11.04 -13.83
CA SER A 113 2.96 -9.80 -14.50
C SER A 113 4.04 -9.00 -13.76
N LEU A 114 4.62 -9.55 -12.69
CA LEU A 114 5.68 -8.86 -11.94
C LEU A 114 6.96 -8.79 -12.79
N LEU A 115 7.51 -7.59 -12.92
CA LEU A 115 8.75 -7.30 -13.63
C LEU A 115 9.85 -7.03 -12.61
N TYR A 116 10.94 -7.78 -12.72
CA TYR A 116 12.15 -7.55 -11.96
C TYR A 116 13.04 -6.53 -12.68
N ASP A 117 13.88 -5.84 -11.91
CA ASP A 117 14.81 -4.80 -12.39
C ASP A 117 14.14 -3.63 -13.13
N HIS A 118 12.81 -3.49 -12.97
CA HIS A 118 11.99 -2.40 -13.49
C HIS A 118 11.63 -1.42 -12.38
N TRP A 119 11.83 -0.13 -12.64
CA TRP A 119 11.34 0.93 -11.76
C TRP A 119 9.88 1.21 -12.09
N TYR A 120 8.99 0.73 -11.22
CA TYR A 120 7.58 1.07 -11.24
C TYR A 120 7.40 2.50 -10.79
N ASP A 121 6.59 3.27 -11.54
CA ASP A 121 6.11 4.58 -11.13
C ASP A 121 4.66 4.47 -10.66
N SER A 122 4.43 4.60 -9.35
CA SER A 122 3.11 4.37 -8.74
C SER A 122 2.56 5.67 -8.18
N VAL A 123 1.34 6.00 -8.60
CA VAL A 123 0.59 7.15 -8.08
C VAL A 123 -0.75 6.66 -7.56
N GLU A 124 -1.07 6.99 -6.31
CA GLU A 124 -2.39 6.75 -5.72
C GLU A 124 -3.08 8.07 -5.39
N HIS A 125 -4.37 8.12 -5.63
CA HIS A 125 -5.26 9.17 -5.16
C HIS A 125 -6.33 8.54 -4.27
N ILE A 126 -6.38 8.96 -3.01
CA ILE A 126 -7.29 8.40 -2.01
C ILE A 126 -8.05 9.54 -1.36
N TYR A 127 -9.37 9.49 -1.48
CA TYR A 127 -10.28 10.27 -0.66
C TYR A 127 -10.67 9.45 0.57
N TRP A 128 -10.20 9.87 1.73
CA TRP A 128 -10.32 9.14 2.99
C TRP A 128 -11.70 9.28 3.60
N SER A 129 -12.47 8.18 3.66
CA SER A 129 -13.84 8.19 4.20
C SER A 129 -14.30 6.82 4.67
N THR A 130 -15.10 6.79 5.73
CA THR A 130 -15.77 5.55 6.20
C THR A 130 -16.98 5.15 5.34
N SER A 131 -17.48 6.06 4.51
CA SER A 131 -18.59 5.81 3.57
C SER A 131 -18.07 5.50 2.17
N SER A 132 -18.58 4.42 1.56
CA SER A 132 -18.31 4.04 0.17
C SER A 132 -18.89 4.99 -0.87
N ASN A 133 -19.85 5.85 -0.49
CA ASN A 133 -20.43 6.85 -1.40
C ASN A 133 -19.54 8.09 -1.56
N VAL A 134 -18.56 8.25 -0.66
CA VAL A 134 -17.65 9.41 -0.62
C VAL A 134 -16.22 8.97 -0.82
N GLY A 135 -15.82 7.86 -0.18
CA GLY A 135 -14.48 7.32 -0.30
C GLY A 135 -14.18 6.86 -1.72
N ARG A 136 -12.97 7.16 -2.16
CA ARG A 136 -12.52 6.88 -3.53
C ARG A 136 -11.07 6.47 -3.49
N VAL A 137 -10.72 5.50 -4.32
CA VAL A 137 -9.35 5.10 -4.58
C VAL A 137 -9.12 5.07 -6.08
N GLU A 138 -8.04 5.69 -6.50
CA GLU A 138 -7.52 5.59 -7.86
C GLU A 138 -6.05 5.26 -7.80
N TRP A 139 -5.61 4.43 -8.73
CA TRP A 139 -4.24 3.95 -8.79
C TRP A 139 -3.77 3.93 -10.23
N TRP A 140 -2.63 4.59 -10.47
CA TRP A 140 -1.90 4.56 -11.73
C TRP A 140 -0.55 3.88 -11.49
N LEU A 141 -0.15 3.06 -12.47
CA LEU A 141 1.15 2.41 -12.50
C LEU A 141 1.75 2.63 -13.89
N ASP A 142 2.98 3.14 -13.94
CA ASP A 142 3.69 3.49 -15.16
C ASP A 142 2.84 4.37 -16.10
N GLY A 143 2.10 5.32 -15.50
CA GLY A 143 1.21 6.25 -16.19
C GLY A 143 -0.14 5.67 -16.64
N VAL A 144 -0.40 4.37 -16.45
CA VAL A 144 -1.66 3.72 -16.83
C VAL A 144 -2.56 3.57 -15.61
N GLN A 145 -3.84 3.96 -15.72
CA GLN A 145 -4.80 3.78 -14.63
C GLN A 145 -5.15 2.30 -14.47
N ILE A 146 -4.75 1.71 -13.35
CA ILE A 146 -5.02 0.31 -13.00
C ILE A 146 -6.36 0.19 -12.26
N CYS A 147 -6.69 1.17 -11.42
CA CYS A 147 -7.91 1.15 -10.62
C CYS A 147 -8.55 2.55 -10.51
N SER A 148 -9.88 2.59 -10.50
CA SER A 148 -10.68 3.75 -10.07
C SER A 148 -11.98 3.23 -9.47
N LYS A 149 -12.20 3.46 -8.18
CA LYS A 149 -13.27 2.80 -7.44
C LYS A 149 -13.78 3.64 -6.28
N SER A 150 -15.10 3.59 -6.07
CA SER A 150 -15.73 4.03 -4.82
C SER A 150 -15.64 2.92 -3.77
N PHE A 151 -15.11 3.25 -2.59
CA PHE A 151 -14.79 2.28 -1.54
C PHE A 151 -14.74 2.98 -0.18
N PRO A 152 -15.17 2.37 0.94
CA PRO A 152 -14.93 2.96 2.26
C PRO A 152 -13.44 2.77 2.59
N THR A 153 -12.66 3.83 2.53
CA THR A 153 -11.19 3.78 2.68
C THR A 153 -10.72 3.97 4.12
N LEU A 154 -11.65 4.14 5.06
CA LEU A 154 -11.42 4.15 6.50
C LEU A 154 -12.41 3.20 7.19
N PHE A 155 -12.12 2.88 8.45
CA PHE A 155 -12.99 2.09 9.29
C PHE A 155 -13.86 2.94 10.21
N SER A 156 -15.10 2.52 10.41
CA SER A 156 -15.93 2.90 11.54
C SER A 156 -15.75 1.89 12.67
N ASN A 157 -15.48 2.38 13.87
CA ASN A 157 -15.26 1.56 15.06
C ASN A 157 -16.56 1.36 15.88
N PRO A 158 -16.66 0.28 16.68
CA PRO A 158 -17.85 -0.02 17.48
C PRO A 158 -18.19 1.04 18.54
N ASP A 159 -17.19 1.80 18.98
CA ASP A 159 -17.35 2.90 19.95
C ASP A 159 -17.81 4.22 19.30
N GLY A 160 -18.07 4.22 18.00
CA GLY A 160 -18.49 5.39 17.22
C GLY A 160 -17.33 6.27 16.73
N THR A 161 -16.08 5.92 17.03
CA THR A 161 -14.91 6.60 16.45
C THR A 161 -14.63 6.14 15.02
N PHE A 162 -13.79 6.88 14.30
CA PHE A 162 -13.30 6.49 12.97
C PHE A 162 -11.80 6.24 13.03
N SER A 163 -11.32 5.34 12.17
CA SER A 163 -9.89 5.12 12.02
C SER A 163 -9.21 6.34 11.43
N TYR A 164 -7.91 6.40 11.64
CA TYR A 164 -7.01 7.19 10.81
C TYR A 164 -5.83 6.32 10.38
N ASN A 165 -5.24 6.67 9.25
CA ASN A 165 -4.15 5.90 8.68
C ASN A 165 -2.88 6.73 8.60
N THR A 166 -1.74 6.06 8.73
CA THR A 166 -0.41 6.65 8.50
C THR A 166 0.28 5.94 7.35
N TYR A 167 0.82 6.72 6.41
CA TYR A 167 1.55 6.18 5.27
C TYR A 167 2.97 5.77 5.64
N GLY A 168 3.40 4.58 5.22
CA GLY A 168 4.77 4.11 5.40
C GLY A 168 5.22 3.13 4.31
N ILE A 169 6.55 3.00 4.20
CA ILE A 169 7.24 2.07 3.29
C ILE A 169 7.96 1.03 4.14
N TYR A 170 7.68 -0.25 3.90
CA TYR A 170 8.04 -1.33 4.83
C TYR A 170 8.91 -2.43 4.23
N ASN A 171 8.64 -2.87 2.99
CA ASN A 171 9.21 -4.12 2.44
C ASN A 171 9.03 -5.30 3.42
N TYR A 172 7.79 -5.46 3.90
CA TYR A 172 7.38 -6.46 4.88
C TYR A 172 7.06 -7.80 4.21
N HIS A 173 7.50 -8.89 4.83
CA HIS A 173 7.23 -10.27 4.43
C HIS A 173 6.80 -11.10 5.65
N ALA A 174 5.55 -11.53 5.72
CA ALA A 174 5.14 -12.43 6.80
C ALA A 174 5.74 -13.83 6.63
N ALA A 175 6.04 -14.46 7.77
CA ALA A 175 6.53 -15.83 7.86
C ALA A 175 7.82 -16.09 7.06
N PHE A 176 8.74 -15.12 7.03
CA PHE A 176 10.02 -15.23 6.32
C PHE A 176 11.18 -14.77 7.19
N ASN A 177 12.25 -15.58 7.22
CA ASN A 177 13.43 -15.37 8.06
C ASN A 177 14.71 -15.05 7.24
N GLY A 178 14.57 -14.66 5.97
CA GLY A 178 15.70 -14.29 5.11
C GLY A 178 15.74 -12.80 4.75
N ASP A 179 16.76 -12.42 3.98
CA ASP A 179 16.87 -11.10 3.40
C ASP A 179 16.06 -11.02 2.10
N VAL A 180 15.08 -10.11 2.05
CA VAL A 180 14.42 -9.69 0.80
C VAL A 180 14.65 -8.22 0.60
N ARG A 181 14.89 -7.80 -0.63
CA ARG A 181 15.16 -6.39 -0.96
C ARG A 181 14.18 -5.87 -1.99
N ALA A 182 13.53 -4.76 -1.67
CA ALA A 182 12.95 -3.84 -2.64
C ALA A 182 13.67 -2.50 -2.55
N ASP A 183 13.82 -1.83 -3.69
CA ASP A 183 14.38 -0.48 -3.76
C ASP A 183 13.24 0.54 -3.88
N PHE A 184 13.42 1.73 -3.32
CA PHE A 184 12.45 2.82 -3.37
C PHE A 184 13.14 4.14 -3.75
N ASP A 185 12.45 5.01 -4.47
CA ASP A 185 12.89 6.37 -4.82
C ASP A 185 11.67 7.29 -5.00
N ASN A 186 11.89 8.60 -5.11
CA ASN A 186 10.89 9.62 -5.46
C ASN A 186 9.57 9.54 -4.68
N VAL A 187 9.66 9.41 -3.34
CA VAL A 187 8.48 9.35 -2.47
C VAL A 187 7.93 10.75 -2.22
N ALA A 188 6.65 10.97 -2.49
CA ALA A 188 5.97 12.23 -2.24
C ALA A 188 4.52 12.00 -1.78
N VAL A 189 4.04 12.89 -0.89
CA VAL A 189 2.65 12.90 -0.42
C VAL A 189 2.16 14.33 -0.46
N GLY A 190 0.98 14.57 -1.03
CA GLY A 190 0.50 15.93 -1.27
C GLY A 190 -1.01 16.03 -1.46
N PRO A 191 -1.55 17.27 -1.44
CA PRO A 191 -2.98 17.51 -1.62
C PRO A 191 -3.44 17.46 -3.09
N SER A 192 -2.52 17.30 -4.04
CA SER A 192 -2.85 17.27 -5.47
C SER A 192 -1.90 16.38 -6.25
N ARG A 193 -2.34 15.95 -7.44
CA ARG A 193 -1.49 15.22 -8.39
C ARG A 193 -0.20 15.98 -8.72
N SER A 194 -0.31 17.28 -8.98
CA SER A 194 0.85 18.12 -9.31
C SER A 194 1.87 18.23 -8.16
N SER A 195 1.41 18.21 -6.91
CA SER A 195 2.31 18.29 -5.74
C SER A 195 3.11 17.02 -5.49
N VAL A 196 2.76 15.92 -6.16
CA VAL A 196 3.50 14.65 -6.08
C VAL A 196 4.18 14.29 -7.39
N GLY A 197 4.25 15.21 -8.37
CA GLY A 197 4.99 15.00 -9.63
C GLY A 197 4.28 14.16 -10.68
N GLY A 198 2.96 13.92 -10.53
CA GLY A 198 2.16 13.11 -11.46
C GLY A 198 1.40 13.87 -12.54
#